data_AF-A0AAU8RK57-F1
#
_entry.id   AF-A0AAU8RK57-F1
#
_cell.length_a   1.000
_cell.length_b   1.000
_cell.length_c   1.000
_cell.angle_alpha   90.00
_cell.angle_beta   90.00
_cell.angle_gamma   90.00
#
_symmetry.space_group_name_H-M   'P 1'
#
loop_
_entity.id
_entity.type
_entity.pdbx_description
1 polymer ?
#
loop_
_entity_poly.entity_id
_entity_poly.type
_entity_poly.pdbx_seq_one_letter_code
_entity_poly.pdbx_strand_id
1 'polypeptide(L)'
;MKFKNIAFVFLAMGLFSCTNDSSDNEEDIDIISPEGPGESATNCTDVAKYVFNENGGLLRVEFEDAVFDSDWKLKNDDAAASGEGYMVWEGDQSLGTPGMGLATYALQVTVPGTYRFVWKSAVKTGDSGSDHNDTWLRFNDASDFFAQKGESIVYPADSGKTPNPEGATKDGWFKIYRSGSNLDFKWQSSTFDNNAHDIFVTFSAAGTYTMEISARSSGHAIDEFVLFTDAISLADATSDTVSKSTITCKN
;
A
#
# COMPACT_ATOMS: atom_id res chain seq x y z
N MET A 1 -43.11 23.90 -17.50
CA MET A 1 -44.03 23.10 -18.35
C MET A 1 -45.02 23.99 -19.08
N LYS A 2 -44.78 24.25 -20.37
CA LYS A 2 -45.78 24.64 -21.37
C LYS A 2 -45.28 24.11 -22.71
N PHE A 3 -45.88 23.04 -23.21
CA PHE A 3 -45.64 22.51 -24.56
C PHE A 3 -46.55 23.24 -25.55
N LYS A 4 -46.02 23.58 -26.74
CA LYS A 4 -46.82 23.88 -27.93
C LYS A 4 -46.14 23.30 -29.17
N ASN A 5 -46.86 22.39 -29.81
CA ASN A 5 -46.57 21.72 -31.07
C ASN A 5 -46.74 22.67 -32.27
N ILE A 6 -45.85 22.54 -33.27
CA ILE A 6 -46.01 22.93 -34.69
C ILE A 6 -44.94 22.11 -35.45
N ALA A 7 -45.08 21.54 -36.64
CA ALA A 7 -46.15 21.04 -37.50
C ALA A 7 -45.41 20.26 -38.62
N PHE A 8 -46.02 19.19 -39.11
CA PHE A 8 -45.54 18.35 -40.22
C PHE A 8 -45.68 19.07 -41.57
N VAL A 9 -44.69 18.92 -42.46
CA VAL A 9 -44.88 19.04 -43.92
C VAL A 9 -44.17 17.88 -44.61
N PHE A 10 -44.97 17.07 -45.30
CA PHE A 10 -44.59 16.01 -46.22
C PHE A 10 -44.21 16.59 -47.59
N LEU A 11 -43.24 15.99 -48.28
CA LEU A 11 -43.17 16.04 -49.74
C LEU A 11 -42.84 14.66 -50.33
N ALA A 12 -43.77 14.22 -51.17
CA ALA A 12 -43.83 13.12 -52.14
C ALA A 12 -42.59 13.05 -53.07
N MET A 13 -42.31 12.04 -53.90
CA MET A 13 -42.73 10.65 -54.17
C MET A 13 -41.92 10.27 -55.43
N GLY A 14 -41.46 9.02 -55.56
CA GLY A 14 -40.75 8.58 -56.77
C GLY A 14 -40.55 7.07 -56.79
N LEU A 15 -41.40 6.38 -57.56
CA LEU A 15 -41.42 4.93 -57.78
C LEU A 15 -40.29 4.51 -58.73
N PHE A 16 -39.75 3.29 -58.58
CA PHE A 16 -39.61 2.33 -59.68
C PHE A 16 -39.44 0.91 -59.11
N SER A 17 -40.19 -0.02 -59.69
CA SER A 17 -40.22 -1.46 -59.44
C SER A 17 -39.38 -2.16 -60.51
N CYS A 18 -38.70 -3.26 -60.18
CA CYS A 18 -38.69 -4.53 -60.93
C CYS A 18 -37.78 -5.57 -60.25
N THR A 19 -38.17 -6.83 -60.43
CA THR A 19 -37.70 -8.07 -59.77
C THR A 19 -36.72 -8.86 -60.64
N ASN A 20 -35.79 -9.58 -59.97
CA ASN A 20 -34.94 -10.75 -60.32
C ASN A 20 -34.22 -10.81 -61.69
N ASP A 21 -32.91 -11.12 -61.69
CA ASP A 21 -32.38 -12.50 -61.92
C ASP A 21 -30.83 -12.53 -61.90
N SER A 22 -30.28 -13.61 -61.32
CA SER A 22 -29.02 -14.33 -61.58
C SER A 22 -27.60 -13.71 -61.68
N SER A 23 -26.69 -14.47 -61.05
CA SER A 23 -25.27 -14.78 -61.35
C SER A 23 -24.13 -13.78 -61.04
N ASP A 24 -23.33 -14.22 -60.07
CA ASP A 24 -21.87 -14.37 -60.03
C ASP A 24 -20.91 -13.18 -60.10
N ASN A 25 -20.12 -13.11 -59.01
CA ASN A 25 -18.69 -12.79 -58.91
C ASN A 25 -18.19 -11.34 -58.97
N GLU A 26 -17.62 -10.93 -57.84
CA GLU A 26 -16.22 -10.50 -57.62
C GLU A 26 -15.99 -9.16 -56.88
N GLU A 27 -15.20 -9.31 -55.81
CA GLU A 27 -14.39 -8.36 -55.04
C GLU A 27 -15.08 -7.35 -54.09
N ASP A 28 -15.32 -7.81 -52.86
CA ASP A 28 -15.51 -6.92 -51.71
C ASP A 28 -14.13 -6.56 -51.12
N ILE A 29 -13.79 -5.28 -51.20
CA ILE A 29 -12.55 -4.73 -50.65
C ILE A 29 -12.78 -4.55 -49.15
N ASP A 30 -12.26 -5.48 -48.35
CA ASP A 30 -12.23 -5.36 -46.89
C ASP A 30 -11.39 -4.14 -46.50
N ILE A 31 -12.07 -3.05 -46.13
CA ILE A 31 -11.47 -1.92 -45.42
C ILE A 31 -11.12 -2.42 -44.02
N ILE A 32 -9.88 -2.89 -43.86
CA ILE A 32 -9.27 -3.14 -42.56
C ILE A 32 -9.19 -1.80 -41.83
N SER A 33 -10.16 -1.57 -40.94
CA SER A 33 -10.01 -0.63 -39.84
C SER A 33 -8.92 -1.17 -38.91
N PRO A 34 -7.83 -0.44 -38.63
CA PRO A 34 -6.86 -0.90 -37.66
C PRO A 34 -7.51 -0.80 -36.27
N GLU A 35 -7.96 -1.94 -35.76
CA GLU A 35 -8.10 -2.13 -34.32
C GLU A 35 -6.73 -1.90 -33.71
N GLY A 36 -6.53 -0.71 -33.14
CA GLY A 36 -5.40 -0.48 -32.25
C GLY A 36 -5.50 -1.47 -31.09
N PRO A 37 -4.37 -2.00 -30.59
CA PRO A 37 -4.41 -2.83 -29.41
C PRO A 37 -4.84 -1.92 -28.25
N GLY A 38 -6.13 -1.99 -27.91
CA GLY A 38 -6.58 -1.57 -26.61
C GLY A 38 -5.86 -2.48 -25.62
N GLU A 39 -4.79 -1.97 -25.00
CA GLU A 39 -4.28 -2.54 -23.76
C GLU A 39 -5.46 -2.55 -22.80
N SER A 40 -6.11 -3.71 -22.67
CA SER A 40 -7.00 -3.98 -21.56
C SER A 40 -6.18 -3.73 -20.31
N ALA A 41 -6.49 -2.64 -19.61
CA ALA A 41 -6.08 -2.41 -18.25
C ALA A 41 -6.45 -3.67 -17.46
N THR A 42 -5.45 -4.53 -17.26
CA THR A 42 -5.64 -5.77 -16.53
C THR A 42 -5.77 -5.34 -15.08
N ASN A 43 -7.01 -5.29 -14.59
CA ASN A 43 -7.26 -4.97 -13.19
C ASN A 43 -6.46 -5.95 -12.34
N CYS A 44 -5.54 -5.42 -11.54
CA CYS A 44 -4.71 -6.23 -10.67
C CYS A 44 -5.57 -6.72 -9.51
N THR A 45 -5.97 -7.99 -9.52
CA THR A 45 -6.82 -8.59 -8.48
C THR A 45 -6.09 -9.64 -7.64
N ASP A 46 -4.92 -10.08 -8.08
CA ASP A 46 -4.08 -11.02 -7.32
C ASP A 46 -3.19 -10.22 -6.36
N VAL A 47 -3.54 -10.22 -5.08
CA VAL A 47 -2.82 -9.52 -4.00
C VAL A 47 -1.33 -9.89 -3.98
N ALA A 48 -0.97 -11.12 -4.33
CA ALA A 48 0.42 -11.56 -4.37
C ALA A 48 1.26 -10.82 -5.45
N LYS A 49 0.59 -10.17 -6.40
CA LYS A 49 1.21 -9.42 -7.50
C LYS A 49 1.12 -7.91 -7.33
N TYR A 50 0.53 -7.42 -6.24
CA TYR A 50 0.38 -5.99 -6.02
C TYR A 50 1.74 -5.28 -6.00
N VAL A 51 1.77 -4.12 -6.65
CA VAL A 51 2.85 -3.14 -6.62
C VAL A 51 2.23 -1.79 -6.28
N PHE A 52 2.62 -1.21 -5.15
CA PHE A 52 2.12 0.07 -4.68
C PHE A 52 2.96 1.18 -5.28
N ASN A 53 2.31 2.09 -6.01
CA ASN A 53 2.99 3.16 -6.71
C ASN A 53 3.11 4.39 -5.81
N GLU A 54 4.35 4.81 -5.60
CA GLU A 54 4.70 6.07 -4.97
C GLU A 54 4.23 7.23 -5.86
N ASN A 55 3.70 8.28 -5.23
CA ASN A 55 3.23 9.47 -5.92
C ASN A 55 3.71 10.74 -5.21
N GLY A 56 4.64 11.47 -5.83
CA GLY A 56 5.08 12.79 -5.37
C GLY A 56 5.80 12.79 -4.01
N GLY A 57 6.50 11.71 -3.68
CA GLY A 57 7.18 11.48 -2.42
C GLY A 57 6.35 10.77 -1.36
N LEU A 58 5.22 10.14 -1.72
CA LEU A 58 4.29 9.48 -0.78
C LEU A 58 3.86 8.09 -1.24
N LEU A 59 3.89 7.13 -0.31
CA LEU A 59 3.15 5.88 -0.35
C LEU A 59 2.16 5.87 0.81
N ARG A 60 0.91 5.49 0.56
CA ARG A 60 -0.11 5.23 1.59
C ARG A 60 -0.85 3.95 1.26
N VAL A 61 -0.75 2.96 2.11
CA VAL A 61 -1.10 1.56 1.78
C VAL A 61 -1.91 0.94 2.91
N GLU A 62 -3.03 0.29 2.57
CA GLU A 62 -3.78 -0.54 3.51
C GLU A 62 -2.94 -1.76 3.89
N PHE A 63 -2.90 -2.08 5.18
CA PHE A 63 -2.04 -3.15 5.65
C PHE A 63 -2.58 -4.52 5.21
N GLU A 64 -3.90 -4.70 5.11
CA GLU A 64 -4.52 -5.93 4.62
C GLU A 64 -4.24 -6.26 3.15
N ASP A 65 -3.70 -5.32 2.35
CA ASP A 65 -3.36 -5.52 0.93
C ASP A 65 -2.05 -6.32 0.73
N ALA A 66 -1.87 -7.40 1.48
CA ALA A 66 -0.75 -8.33 1.33
C ALA A 66 -1.19 -9.79 1.54
N VAL A 67 -0.31 -10.72 1.19
CA VAL A 67 -0.50 -12.13 1.54
C VAL A 67 -0.02 -12.34 2.98
N PHE A 68 -0.88 -12.91 3.80
CA PHE A 68 -0.62 -13.17 5.21
C PHE A 68 -0.67 -14.66 5.55
N ASP A 69 0.10 -15.03 6.58
CA ASP A 69 -0.10 -16.30 7.28
C ASP A 69 -1.46 -16.32 8.00
N SER A 70 -2.00 -17.51 8.24
CA SER A 70 -3.30 -17.71 8.90
C SER A 70 -3.43 -17.10 10.30
N ASP A 71 -2.34 -16.88 11.03
CA ASP A 71 -2.38 -16.30 12.38
C ASP A 71 -2.53 -14.78 12.39
N TRP A 72 -2.29 -14.11 11.26
CA TRP A 72 -2.76 -12.75 11.04
C TRP A 72 -4.25 -12.78 10.71
N LYS A 73 -5.05 -12.10 11.52
CA LYS A 73 -6.50 -12.02 11.32
C LYS A 73 -6.89 -10.64 10.83
N LEU A 74 -7.62 -10.62 9.71
CA LEU A 74 -8.37 -9.45 9.30
C LEU A 74 -9.57 -9.26 10.23
N LYS A 75 -9.70 -8.06 10.80
CA LYS A 75 -10.85 -7.64 11.62
C LYS A 75 -11.39 -6.31 11.11
N ASN A 76 -12.69 -6.12 11.27
CA ASN A 76 -13.41 -4.93 10.82
C ASN A 76 -14.42 -4.44 11.88
N ASP A 77 -14.14 -4.76 13.15
CA ASP A 77 -14.98 -4.44 14.31
C ASP A 77 -14.65 -3.08 14.95
N ASP A 78 -13.73 -2.31 14.35
CA ASP A 78 -13.28 -1.01 14.83
C ASP A 78 -13.52 0.07 13.77
N ALA A 79 -14.36 1.05 14.10
CA ALA A 79 -14.71 2.14 13.19
C ALA A 79 -13.56 3.12 12.91
N ALA A 80 -12.47 3.05 13.67
CA ALA A 80 -11.26 3.84 13.42
C ALA A 80 -10.39 3.25 12.30
N ALA A 81 -10.58 1.99 11.91
CA ALA A 81 -9.86 1.37 10.80
C ALA A 81 -10.36 1.87 9.43
N SER A 82 -9.47 1.86 8.43
CA SER A 82 -9.81 2.13 7.03
C SER A 82 -9.98 0.83 6.24
N GLY A 83 -10.02 0.91 4.91
CA GLY A 83 -10.04 -0.25 4.03
C GLY A 83 -11.15 -1.28 4.30
N GLU A 84 -10.77 -2.54 4.16
CA GLU A 84 -11.57 -3.71 4.56
C GLU A 84 -11.46 -3.98 6.07
N GLY A 85 -10.46 -3.42 6.73
CA GLY A 85 -10.33 -3.43 8.17
C GLY A 85 -8.88 -3.22 8.62
N TYR A 86 -8.42 -4.06 9.54
CA TYR A 86 -7.06 -4.06 10.04
C TYR A 86 -6.59 -5.48 10.29
N MET A 87 -5.29 -5.72 10.23
CA MET A 87 -4.72 -7.02 10.60
C MET A 87 -4.24 -7.00 12.05
N VAL A 88 -4.53 -8.07 12.79
CA VAL A 88 -4.01 -8.30 14.14
C VAL A 88 -3.31 -9.65 14.20
N TRP A 89 -2.15 -9.70 14.84
CA TRP A 89 -1.45 -10.95 15.08
C TRP A 89 -2.11 -11.70 16.25
N GLU A 90 -2.74 -12.84 16.00
CA GLU A 90 -3.35 -13.68 17.05
C GLU A 90 -2.54 -14.94 17.37
N GLY A 91 -1.42 -15.15 16.67
CA GLY A 91 -0.48 -16.24 16.94
C GLY A 91 0.44 -15.98 18.15
N ASP A 92 1.39 -16.89 18.35
CA ASP A 92 2.35 -16.82 19.44
C ASP A 92 3.31 -15.63 19.33
N GLN A 93 3.81 -15.19 20.49
CA GLN A 93 4.82 -14.13 20.59
C GLN A 93 6.14 -14.51 19.90
N SER A 94 6.69 -13.61 19.08
CA SER A 94 7.98 -13.78 18.39
C SER A 94 8.98 -12.66 18.74
N LEU A 95 9.22 -12.48 20.04
CA LEU A 95 9.94 -11.32 20.60
C LEU A 95 11.43 -11.19 20.21
N GLY A 96 12.06 -12.27 19.73
CA GLY A 96 13.48 -12.33 19.34
C GLY A 96 13.75 -13.12 18.06
N THR A 97 12.70 -13.48 17.32
CA THR A 97 12.78 -14.30 16.10
C THR A 97 12.00 -13.61 14.98
N PRO A 98 12.53 -12.52 14.40
CA PRO A 98 11.87 -11.89 13.26
C PRO A 98 11.76 -12.84 12.06
N GLY A 99 10.85 -12.54 11.14
CA GLY A 99 10.57 -13.33 9.93
C GLY A 99 9.41 -14.32 10.07
N MET A 100 8.81 -14.47 11.25
CA MET A 100 7.61 -15.28 11.46
C MET A 100 6.34 -14.51 11.06
N GLY A 101 5.36 -15.17 10.43
CA GLY A 101 4.14 -14.50 9.96
C GLY A 101 4.46 -13.35 9.00
N LEU A 102 5.29 -13.63 7.99
CA LEU A 102 5.80 -12.63 7.05
C LEU A 102 4.69 -12.08 6.15
N ALA A 103 4.65 -10.75 6.03
CA ALA A 103 3.93 -10.01 5.00
C ALA A 103 4.92 -9.19 4.18
N THR A 104 4.71 -9.11 2.87
CA THR A 104 5.64 -8.46 1.94
C THR A 104 4.91 -7.53 1.00
N TYR A 105 5.46 -6.31 0.84
CA TYR A 105 4.91 -5.27 -0.03
C TYR A 105 5.95 -4.87 -1.07
N ALA A 106 5.53 -4.81 -2.33
CA ALA A 106 6.35 -4.28 -3.40
C ALA A 106 6.04 -2.80 -3.62
N LEU A 107 7.04 -1.95 -3.45
CA LEU A 107 6.91 -0.50 -3.49
C LEU A 107 7.60 0.02 -4.74
N GLN A 108 6.83 0.54 -5.70
CA GLN A 108 7.39 1.21 -6.86
C GLN A 108 7.71 2.66 -6.49
N VAL A 109 8.99 2.97 -6.31
CA VAL A 109 9.50 4.30 -6.01
C VAL A 109 9.95 4.97 -7.30
N THR A 110 9.44 6.18 -7.56
CA THR A 110 9.80 6.99 -8.73
C THR A 110 10.60 8.23 -8.35
N VAL A 111 10.44 8.72 -7.13
CA VAL A 111 11.21 9.81 -6.52
C VAL A 111 12.27 9.23 -5.58
N PRO A 112 13.55 9.21 -5.96
CA PRO A 112 14.61 8.82 -5.03
C PRO A 112 14.69 9.77 -3.84
N GLY A 113 14.99 9.25 -2.66
CA GLY A 113 15.09 10.06 -1.44
C GLY A 113 15.05 9.25 -0.16
N THR A 114 15.09 9.97 0.96
CA THR A 114 14.86 9.39 2.29
C THR A 114 13.41 9.60 2.69
N TYR A 115 12.75 8.50 3.04
CA TYR A 115 11.35 8.46 3.44
C TYR A 115 11.28 8.13 4.92
N ARG A 116 10.38 8.81 5.64
CA ARG A 116 9.96 8.44 6.98
C ARG A 116 8.85 7.40 6.88
N PHE A 117 8.97 6.31 7.65
CA PHE A 117 7.93 5.30 7.80
C PHE A 117 7.09 5.57 9.05
N VAL A 118 5.76 5.55 8.90
CA VAL A 118 4.81 5.58 10.02
C VAL A 118 3.62 4.67 9.71
N TRP A 119 3.18 3.88 10.68
CA TRP A 119 1.93 3.12 10.58
C TRP A 119 0.87 3.62 11.54
N LYS A 120 -0.38 3.26 11.24
CA LYS A 120 -1.53 3.41 12.10
C LYS A 120 -1.77 2.10 12.82
N SER A 121 -1.57 2.08 14.13
CA SER A 121 -1.58 0.85 14.92
C SER A 121 -2.27 1.01 16.27
N ALA A 122 -2.76 -0.11 16.80
CA ALA A 122 -3.47 -0.22 18.06
C ALA A 122 -2.95 -1.41 18.89
N VAL A 123 -3.15 -1.33 20.21
CA VAL A 123 -2.93 -2.43 21.16
C VAL A 123 -4.28 -3.08 21.43
N LYS A 124 -4.45 -4.35 21.04
CA LYS A 124 -5.69 -5.13 21.22
C LYS A 124 -5.58 -6.19 22.32
N THR A 125 -4.47 -6.22 23.07
CA THR A 125 -4.26 -7.14 24.20
C THR A 125 -3.56 -6.43 25.34
N GLY A 126 -4.12 -6.53 26.55
CA GLY A 126 -3.62 -5.82 27.74
C GLY A 126 -4.31 -4.47 27.96
N ASP A 127 -3.86 -3.78 28.99
CA ASP A 127 -4.47 -2.53 29.49
C ASP A 127 -3.48 -1.34 29.50
N SER A 128 -2.22 -1.59 29.11
CA SER A 128 -1.16 -0.57 29.01
C SER A 128 -0.67 -0.41 27.57
N GLY A 129 -0.24 0.80 27.21
CA GLY A 129 0.33 1.06 25.89
C GLY A 129 1.72 0.43 25.66
N SER A 130 2.31 -0.14 26.71
CA SER A 130 3.51 -0.99 26.64
C SER A 130 3.20 -2.47 26.38
N ASP A 131 1.94 -2.85 26.52
CA ASP A 131 1.51 -4.23 26.32
C ASP A 131 1.38 -4.45 24.81
N HIS A 132 2.00 -5.51 24.31
CA HIS A 132 1.67 -6.04 22.98
C HIS A 132 1.68 -5.00 21.84
N ASN A 133 2.65 -4.08 21.86
CA ASN A 133 2.59 -2.80 21.14
C ASN A 133 3.56 -2.69 19.96
N ASP A 134 4.06 -3.81 19.46
CA ASP A 134 5.12 -3.81 18.46
C ASP A 134 5.11 -4.98 17.47
N THR A 135 5.68 -4.72 16.30
CA THR A 135 5.84 -5.64 15.16
C THR A 135 7.22 -5.39 14.52
N TRP A 136 7.77 -6.38 13.81
CA TRP A 136 9.06 -6.27 13.13
C TRP A 136 8.93 -5.61 11.75
N LEU A 137 9.92 -4.78 11.38
CA LEU A 137 10.02 -4.14 10.06
C LEU A 137 11.43 -4.28 9.47
N ARG A 138 11.53 -4.55 8.16
CA ARG A 138 12.80 -4.60 7.42
C ARG A 138 12.65 -4.09 5.98
N PHE A 139 13.73 -3.47 5.49
CA PHE A 139 13.95 -3.13 4.09
C PHE A 139 15.35 -3.63 3.69
N ASN A 140 15.42 -4.82 3.10
CA ASN A 140 16.71 -5.47 2.84
C ASN A 140 17.34 -5.05 1.49
N ASP A 141 16.55 -4.49 0.58
CA ASP A 141 16.97 -4.04 -0.75
C ASP A 141 17.03 -2.51 -0.90
N ALA A 142 16.73 -1.76 0.16
CA ALA A 142 16.91 -0.32 0.21
C ALA A 142 18.39 0.08 0.32
N SER A 143 18.71 1.31 -0.05
CA SER A 143 20.08 1.84 0.02
C SER A 143 20.51 2.13 1.46
N ASP A 144 19.57 2.54 2.31
CA ASP A 144 19.76 2.64 3.74
C ASP A 144 18.45 2.38 4.50
N PHE A 145 18.55 1.87 5.73
CA PHE A 145 17.43 1.66 6.64
C PHE A 145 17.90 1.89 8.08
N PHE A 146 17.36 2.94 8.72
CA PHE A 146 17.87 3.45 9.98
C PHE A 146 16.77 4.10 10.81
N ALA A 147 17.07 4.39 12.07
CA ALA A 147 16.21 5.20 12.91
C ALA A 147 16.98 6.43 13.41
N GLN A 148 16.30 7.57 13.51
CA GLN A 148 16.92 8.84 13.84
C GLN A 148 16.13 9.66 14.88
N LYS A 149 16.86 10.37 15.74
CA LYS A 149 16.36 11.40 16.65
C LYS A 149 17.37 12.53 16.77
N GLY A 150 17.09 13.67 16.15
CA GLY A 150 18.08 14.75 16.03
C GLY A 150 19.31 14.25 15.27
N GLU A 151 20.50 14.37 15.88
CA GLU A 151 21.76 13.88 15.29
C GLU A 151 22.03 12.39 15.57
N SER A 152 21.25 11.76 16.47
CA SER A 152 21.43 10.35 16.82
C SER A 152 20.82 9.46 15.72
N ILE A 153 21.64 8.60 15.12
CA ILE A 153 21.26 7.61 14.11
C ILE A 153 21.66 6.22 14.61
N VAL A 154 20.74 5.27 14.53
CA VAL A 154 20.96 3.85 14.85
C VAL A 154 20.49 2.96 13.71
N TYR A 155 21.06 1.78 13.62
CA TYR A 155 20.80 0.79 12.56
C TYR A 155 20.35 -0.54 13.16
N PRO A 156 19.57 -1.35 12.45
CA PRO A 156 19.18 -2.65 12.97
C PRO A 156 20.43 -3.52 13.12
N ALA A 157 20.44 -4.40 14.12
CA ALA A 157 21.53 -5.36 14.29
C ALA A 157 21.69 -6.21 13.02
N ASP A 158 22.93 -6.65 12.78
CA ASP A 158 23.31 -7.49 11.64
C ASP A 158 23.15 -6.83 10.25
N SER A 159 22.83 -5.54 10.19
CA SER A 159 22.82 -4.75 8.94
C SER A 159 24.22 -4.38 8.41
N GLY A 160 25.27 -4.67 9.19
CA GLY A 160 26.64 -4.21 8.93
C GLY A 160 26.89 -2.75 9.30
N LYS A 161 25.92 -2.05 9.90
CA LYS A 161 26.03 -0.66 10.37
C LYS A 161 25.80 -0.56 11.88
N THR A 162 26.42 0.46 12.48
CA THR A 162 26.40 0.75 13.93
C THR A 162 26.33 2.26 14.16
N PRO A 163 25.84 2.75 15.32
CA PRO A 163 25.39 1.99 16.49
C PRO A 163 24.05 1.27 16.28
N ASN A 164 23.75 0.29 17.13
CA ASN A 164 22.46 -0.41 17.14
C ASN A 164 21.60 0.10 18.31
N PRO A 165 20.26 0.12 18.19
CA PRO A 165 19.38 0.57 19.27
C PRO A 165 19.38 -0.40 20.46
N GLU A 166 19.12 0.12 21.65
CA GLU A 166 18.69 -0.71 22.77
C GLU A 166 17.32 -1.34 22.48
N GLY A 167 17.11 -2.55 23.00
CA GLY A 167 15.93 -3.36 22.73
C GLY A 167 16.18 -4.43 21.67
N ALA A 168 15.11 -5.16 21.33
CA ALA A 168 15.22 -6.28 20.40
C ALA A 168 15.41 -5.78 18.95
N THR A 169 16.49 -6.24 18.31
CA THR A 169 16.79 -6.06 16.87
C THR A 169 17.69 -7.21 16.44
N LYS A 170 17.52 -7.72 15.22
CA LYS A 170 18.24 -8.90 14.72
C LYS A 170 18.08 -9.03 13.20
N ASP A 171 19.08 -9.54 12.49
CA ASP A 171 18.98 -9.92 11.06
C ASP A 171 18.46 -8.79 10.14
N GLY A 172 18.84 -7.54 10.42
CA GLY A 172 18.39 -6.35 9.70
C GLY A 172 16.99 -5.83 10.07
N TRP A 173 16.33 -6.43 11.06
CA TRP A 173 14.99 -6.03 11.51
C TRP A 173 15.04 -5.05 12.68
N PHE A 174 14.20 -4.02 12.62
CA PHE A 174 13.84 -3.23 13.81
C PHE A 174 12.55 -3.73 14.44
N LYS A 175 12.53 -3.76 15.77
CA LYS A 175 11.28 -3.74 16.52
C LYS A 175 10.69 -2.34 16.40
N ILE A 176 9.49 -2.23 15.84
CA ILE A 176 8.77 -0.97 15.72
C ILE A 176 7.61 -0.98 16.69
N TYR A 177 7.55 0.00 17.58
CA TYR A 177 6.55 0.11 18.63
C TYR A 177 5.76 1.42 18.55
N ARG A 178 4.57 1.39 19.15
CA ARG A 178 3.77 2.57 19.54
C ARG A 178 3.85 2.77 21.06
N SER A 179 3.68 4.00 21.56
CA SER A 179 3.80 4.30 23.00
C SER A 179 2.65 5.15 23.54
N GLY A 180 2.51 5.26 24.87
CA GLY A 180 1.52 6.14 25.51
C GLY A 180 0.18 5.44 25.79
N SER A 181 -0.69 6.09 26.56
CA SER A 181 -1.88 5.45 27.16
C SER A 181 -3.06 5.25 26.21
N ASN A 182 -3.09 5.90 25.05
CA ASN A 182 -4.07 5.58 24.03
C ASN A 182 -3.79 4.17 23.51
N LEU A 183 -4.72 3.23 23.65
CA LEU A 183 -4.60 1.86 23.10
C LEU A 183 -5.20 1.76 21.69
N ASP A 184 -6.02 2.73 21.30
CA ASP A 184 -6.69 2.77 20.01
C ASP A 184 -5.75 3.16 18.86
N PHE A 185 -6.25 3.04 17.63
CA PHE A 185 -5.52 3.35 16.42
C PHE A 185 -4.97 4.76 16.43
N LYS A 186 -3.67 4.85 16.15
CA LYS A 186 -2.99 6.14 15.97
C LYS A 186 -1.75 5.97 15.10
N TRP A 187 -1.36 7.07 14.48
CA TRP A 187 -0.14 7.16 13.70
C TRP A 187 1.08 7.31 14.60
N GLN A 188 1.89 6.26 14.69
CA GLN A 188 3.19 6.30 15.37
C GLN A 188 4.02 5.06 15.01
N SER A 189 5.30 5.29 14.69
CA SER A 189 6.30 4.24 14.60
C SER A 189 7.58 4.72 15.28
N SER A 190 8.06 3.95 16.25
CA SER A 190 9.30 4.25 16.96
C SER A 190 10.10 3.00 17.20
N THR A 191 11.41 3.14 17.35
CA THR A 191 12.31 2.09 17.87
C THR A 191 13.24 2.69 18.92
N PHE A 192 14.17 1.88 19.44
CA PHE A 192 15.13 2.22 20.49
C PHE A 192 14.46 2.43 21.86
N ASP A 193 14.55 1.39 22.69
CA ASP A 193 13.93 1.35 24.01
C ASP A 193 14.41 2.50 24.90
N ASN A 194 13.45 3.22 25.50
CA ASN A 194 13.66 4.40 26.34
C ASN A 194 14.32 5.60 25.63
N ASN A 195 14.47 5.55 24.31
CA ASN A 195 15.05 6.63 23.53
C ASN A 195 14.42 6.68 22.13
N ALA A 196 13.10 6.83 22.04
CA ALA A 196 12.34 6.74 20.80
C ALA A 196 13.00 7.48 19.62
N HIS A 197 13.31 6.73 18.55
CA HIS A 197 13.75 7.24 17.26
C HIS A 197 12.68 7.00 16.20
N ASP A 198 12.55 7.95 15.27
CA ASP A 198 11.69 7.82 14.09
C ASP A 198 12.38 6.94 13.03
N ILE A 199 11.60 6.27 12.19
CA ILE A 199 12.09 5.25 11.26
C ILE A 199 12.23 5.83 9.86
N PHE A 200 13.38 5.58 9.21
CA PHE A 200 13.69 6.10 7.89
C PHE A 200 14.28 5.02 6.99
N VAL A 201 13.98 5.16 5.69
CA VAL A 201 14.52 4.32 4.62
C VAL A 201 14.94 5.21 3.46
N THR A 202 16.08 4.91 2.84
CA THR A 202 16.61 5.66 1.70
C THR A 202 16.59 4.80 0.44
N PHE A 203 16.03 5.34 -0.63
CA PHE A 203 16.07 4.80 -1.98
C PHE A 203 16.93 5.71 -2.85
N SER A 204 18.14 5.28 -3.21
CA SER A 204 19.08 6.10 -3.98
C SER A 204 18.76 6.15 -5.48
N ALA A 205 17.81 5.34 -5.95
CA ALA A 205 17.38 5.26 -7.34
C ALA A 205 15.87 4.97 -7.43
N ALA A 206 15.28 5.24 -8.59
CA ALA A 206 13.93 4.78 -8.88
C ALA A 206 13.96 3.26 -9.11
N GLY A 207 12.93 2.56 -8.64
CA GLY A 207 12.87 1.10 -8.73
C GLY A 207 11.76 0.51 -7.88
N THR A 208 11.56 -0.80 -8.00
CA THR A 208 10.69 -1.56 -7.10
C THR A 208 11.51 -2.06 -5.93
N TYR A 209 11.07 -1.77 -4.71
CA TYR A 209 11.70 -2.16 -3.45
C TYR A 209 10.78 -3.06 -2.63
N THR A 210 11.35 -3.79 -1.68
CA THR A 210 10.63 -4.74 -0.84
C THR A 210 10.59 -4.23 0.59
N MET A 211 9.37 -4.01 1.09
CA MET A 211 9.13 -3.87 2.52
C MET A 211 8.67 -5.21 3.08
N GLU A 212 9.27 -5.62 4.19
CA GLU A 212 8.89 -6.83 4.90
C GLU A 212 8.45 -6.48 6.32
N ILE A 213 7.32 -7.08 6.72
CA ILE A 213 6.75 -6.97 8.05
C ILE A 213 6.58 -8.38 8.60
N SER A 214 6.95 -8.60 9.86
CA SER A 214 6.78 -9.92 10.49
C SER A 214 6.27 -9.80 11.91
N ALA A 215 5.49 -10.78 12.33
CA ALA A 215 4.85 -10.80 13.63
C ALA A 215 5.86 -10.73 14.77
N ARG A 216 5.54 -9.94 15.80
CA ARG A 216 6.31 -9.88 17.05
C ARG A 216 5.41 -10.06 18.25
N SER A 217 4.60 -9.05 18.57
CA SER A 217 3.66 -9.11 19.68
C SER A 217 2.29 -9.58 19.23
N SER A 218 1.75 -10.61 19.88
CA SER A 218 0.33 -10.97 19.76
C SER A 218 -0.53 -9.77 20.15
N GLY A 219 -1.68 -9.55 19.52
CA GLY A 219 -2.56 -8.43 19.82
C GLY A 219 -2.13 -7.06 19.29
N HIS A 220 -0.95 -6.95 18.65
CA HIS A 220 -0.62 -5.73 17.93
C HIS A 220 -1.40 -5.67 16.61
N ALA A 221 -2.16 -4.60 16.42
CA ALA A 221 -3.02 -4.38 15.26
C ALA A 221 -2.48 -3.25 14.38
N ILE A 222 -2.50 -3.44 13.06
CA ILE A 222 -2.02 -2.48 12.06
C ILE A 222 -3.11 -2.33 10.99
N ASP A 223 -3.50 -1.08 10.73
CA ASP A 223 -4.54 -0.68 9.78
C ASP A 223 -3.91 -0.27 8.44
N GLU A 224 -3.02 0.73 8.48
CA GLU A 224 -2.37 1.22 7.27
C GLU A 224 -0.98 1.78 7.59
N PHE A 225 -0.17 2.00 6.55
CA PHE A 225 1.13 2.65 6.69
C PHE A 225 1.37 3.71 5.61
N VAL A 226 2.28 4.62 5.94
CA VAL A 226 2.80 5.62 5.02
C VAL A 226 4.32 5.59 4.98
N LEU A 227 4.87 5.82 3.78
CA LEU A 227 6.24 6.27 3.59
C LEU A 227 6.18 7.64 2.94
N PHE A 228 6.86 8.63 3.50
CA PHE A 228 6.86 9.98 2.94
C PHE A 228 8.20 10.70 3.07
N THR A 229 8.54 11.47 2.04
CA THR A 229 9.74 12.35 2.05
C THR A 229 9.56 13.53 2.99
N ASP A 230 10.65 14.25 3.28
CA ASP A 230 10.64 15.47 4.11
C ASP A 230 9.88 16.65 3.47
N ALA A 231 9.55 16.56 2.18
CA ALA A 231 8.68 17.52 1.49
C ALA A 231 7.21 17.44 1.96
N ILE A 232 6.82 16.37 2.67
CA ILE A 232 5.46 16.12 3.14
C ILE A 232 5.48 16.07 4.66
N SER A 233 4.60 16.85 5.31
CA SER A 233 4.49 16.81 6.76
C SER A 233 3.81 15.50 7.20
N LEU A 234 4.08 15.05 8.44
CA LEU A 234 3.36 13.90 9.00
C LEU A 234 1.84 14.10 8.95
N ALA A 235 1.37 15.30 9.30
CA ALA A 235 -0.06 15.61 9.32
C ALA A 235 -0.69 15.48 7.92
N ASP A 236 0.02 15.92 6.88
CA ASP A 236 -0.45 15.81 5.49
C ASP A 236 -0.41 14.36 5.04
N ALA A 237 0.69 13.63 5.27
CA ALA A 237 0.85 12.24 4.89
C ALA A 237 -0.24 11.33 5.49
N THR A 238 -0.70 11.64 6.70
CA THR A 238 -1.70 10.85 7.44
C THR A 238 -3.11 11.44 7.41
N SER A 239 -3.36 12.49 6.63
CA SER A 239 -4.69 13.11 6.53
C SER A 239 -5.69 12.18 5.85
N ASP A 240 -6.91 12.06 6.34
CA ASP A 240 -7.98 11.23 5.74
C ASP A 240 -8.36 11.64 4.30
N THR A 241 -7.94 12.84 3.86
CA THR A 241 -8.14 13.32 2.49
C THR A 241 -7.12 12.80 1.48
N VAL A 242 -6.01 12.21 1.95
CA VAL A 242 -4.98 11.66 1.08
C VAL A 242 -5.42 10.31 0.52
N SER A 243 -5.43 10.18 -0.80
CA SER A 243 -5.75 8.92 -1.47
C SER A 243 -4.68 7.86 -1.23
N LYS A 244 -5.10 6.58 -1.21
CA LYS A 244 -4.19 5.43 -1.19
C LYS A 244 -3.34 5.39 -2.46
N SER A 245 -2.17 4.76 -2.37
CA SER A 245 -1.30 4.50 -3.51
C SER A 245 -2.02 3.65 -4.56
N THR A 246 -1.87 4.02 -5.84
CA THR A 246 -2.41 3.21 -6.94
C THR A 246 -1.68 1.87 -6.99
N ILE A 247 -2.44 0.80 -7.26
CA ILE A 247 -1.89 -0.56 -7.37
C ILE A 247 -1.72 -0.91 -8.85
N THR A 248 -0.54 -1.41 -9.19
CA THR A 248 -0.25 -2.08 -10.47
C THR A 248 0.16 -3.53 -10.20
N CYS A 249 0.29 -4.33 -11.26
CA CYS A 249 0.64 -5.75 -11.17
C CYS A 249 2.11 -5.98 -11.54
N LYS A 250 2.78 -6.85 -10.79
CA LYS A 250 4.00 -7.50 -11.26
C LYS A 250 3.65 -8.33 -12.50
N ASN A 251 4.49 -8.19 -13.55
CA ASN A 251 4.40 -9.02 -14.75
C ASN A 251 4.64 -10.49 -14.42
#